data_AF-A0A822FDZ7-F1
#
_entry.id   AF-A0A822FDZ7-F1
#
_cell.length_a   1.000
_cell.length_b   1.000
_cell.length_c   1.000
_cell.angle_alpha   90.00
_cell.angle_beta   90.00
_cell.angle_gamma   90.00
#
_symmetry.space_group_name_H-M   'P 1'
#
loop_
_entity.id
_entity.type
_entity.pdbx_description
1 polymer ?
#
loop_
_entity_poly.entity_id
_entity_poly.type
_entity_poly.pdbx_seq_one_letter_code
_entity_poly.pdbx_strand_id
1 'polypeptide(L)'
;VGFLKQLLEVPIEKLSQTTERKLRTVLETLEENLLKEVNHVVPDPDKKSEYLIELMKKKSQAGAGMLKYSLNVLNCVRVYRVVKPKSDLVIRLQAEAKRATDELN
;
A
#
# COMPACT_ATOMS: atom_id res chain seq x y z
N VAL A 1 -7.15 -14.28 9.46
CA VAL A 1 -5.77 -14.07 9.98
C VAL A 1 -4.68 -14.56 9.01
N GLY A 2 -4.87 -15.67 8.27
CA GLY A 2 -3.82 -16.21 7.38
C GLY A 2 -3.35 -15.32 6.22
N PHE A 3 -4.25 -14.60 5.55
CA PHE A 3 -3.90 -13.79 4.37
C PHE A 3 -3.01 -12.57 4.68
N LEU A 4 -3.32 -11.84 5.76
CA LEU A 4 -2.52 -10.68 6.18
C LEU A 4 -1.13 -11.09 6.69
N LYS A 5 -1.00 -12.28 7.29
CA LYS A 5 0.29 -12.81 7.72
C LYS A 5 1.16 -13.18 6.52
N GLN A 6 0.59 -13.79 5.48
CA GLN A 6 1.31 -14.07 4.23
C GLN A 6 1.80 -12.79 3.52
N LEU A 7 1.03 -11.70 3.62
CA LEU A 7 1.46 -10.39 3.11
C LEU A 7 2.71 -9.83 3.82
N LEU A 8 2.96 -10.21 5.09
CA LEU A 8 4.14 -9.78 5.85
C LEU A 8 5.43 -10.46 5.39
N GLU A 9 5.31 -11.66 4.80
CA GLU A 9 6.45 -12.51 4.45
C GLU A 9 6.89 -12.35 2.99
N VAL A 10 6.09 -11.66 2.18
CA VAL A 10 6.37 -11.44 0.75
C VAL A 10 6.96 -10.06 0.54
N PRO A 11 8.19 -9.95 -0.01
CA PRO A 11 8.76 -8.67 -0.42
C PRO A 11 7.78 -7.90 -1.33
N ILE A 12 7.63 -6.59 -1.14
CA ILE A 12 6.66 -5.77 -1.89
C ILE A 12 6.81 -5.94 -3.40
N GLU A 13 8.04 -6.06 -3.89
CA GLU A 13 8.39 -6.32 -5.29
C GLU A 13 7.89 -7.65 -5.86
N LYS A 14 7.60 -8.63 -4.98
CA LYS A 14 7.06 -9.94 -5.34
C LYS A 14 5.53 -10.01 -5.17
N LEU A 15 4.87 -8.92 -4.75
CA LEU A 15 3.42 -8.89 -4.64
C LEU A 15 2.76 -8.83 -6.03
N SER A 16 2.08 -9.93 -6.38
CA SER A 16 1.36 -10.05 -7.64
C SER A 16 0.21 -9.04 -7.76
N GLN A 17 -0.20 -8.72 -8.99
CA GLN A 17 -1.41 -7.94 -9.25
C GLN A 17 -2.66 -8.56 -8.60
N THR A 18 -2.74 -9.89 -8.58
CA THR A 18 -3.80 -10.64 -7.93
C THR A 18 -3.82 -10.42 -6.41
N THR A 19 -2.64 -10.40 -5.77
CA THR A 19 -2.51 -10.16 -4.33
C THR A 19 -2.94 -8.74 -3.96
N GLU A 20 -2.53 -7.75 -4.75
CA GLU A 20 -2.98 -6.37 -4.57
C GLU A 20 -4.49 -6.22 -4.71
N ARG A 21 -5.09 -6.83 -5.75
CA ARG A 21 -6.53 -6.80 -5.96
C ARG A 21 -7.27 -7.42 -4.77
N LYS A 22 -6.81 -8.57 -4.27
CA LYS A 22 -7.38 -9.20 -3.06
C LYS A 22 -7.28 -8.30 -1.83
N LEU A 23 -6.12 -7.66 -1.59
CA LEU A 23 -5.93 -6.74 -0.47
C LEU A 23 -6.86 -5.54 -0.55
N ARG A 24 -7.01 -4.96 -1.74
CA ARG A 24 -7.94 -3.86 -2.01
C ARG A 24 -9.38 -4.26 -1.70
N THR A 25 -9.84 -5.39 -2.22
CA THR A 25 -11.21 -5.88 -1.96
C THR A 25 -11.46 -6.09 -0.47
N VAL A 26 -10.51 -6.68 0.26
CA VAL A 26 -10.65 -6.86 1.73
C VAL A 26 -10.79 -5.51 2.45
N LEU A 27 -10.01 -4.50 2.04
CA LEU A 27 -10.06 -3.16 2.62
C LEU A 27 -11.37 -2.43 2.28
N GLU A 28 -11.84 -2.53 1.05
CA GLU A 28 -13.13 -1.95 0.61
C GLU A 28 -14.31 -2.57 1.38
N THR A 29 -14.34 -3.91 1.53
CA THR A 29 -15.37 -4.57 2.34
C THR A 29 -15.31 -4.15 3.80
N LEU A 30 -14.12 -4.05 4.39
CA LEU A 30 -13.96 -3.63 5.78
C LEU A 30 -14.43 -2.19 5.99
N GLU A 31 -14.12 -1.31 5.05
CA GLU A 31 -14.57 0.08 5.04
C GLU A 31 -16.09 0.18 5.02
N GLU A 32 -16.74 -0.50 4.07
CA GLU A 32 -18.20 -0.49 3.97
C GLU A 32 -18.85 -0.96 5.27
N ASN A 33 -18.31 -2.01 5.89
CA ASN A 33 -18.83 -2.55 7.13
C ASN A 33 -18.68 -1.55 8.29
N LEU A 34 -17.51 -0.90 8.41
CA LEU A 34 -17.28 0.13 9.43
C LEU A 34 -18.25 1.30 9.27
N LEU A 35 -18.43 1.82 8.04
CA LEU A 35 -19.29 2.97 7.77
C LEU A 35 -20.78 2.64 7.99
N LYS A 36 -21.22 1.44 7.60
CA LYS A 36 -22.59 0.94 7.87
C LYS A 36 -22.86 0.86 9.37
N GLU A 37 -21.93 0.32 10.15
CA GLU A 37 -22.11 0.19 11.60
C GLU A 37 -22.22 1.54 12.31
N VAL A 38 -21.58 2.59 11.81
CA VAL A 38 -21.63 3.92 12.43
C VAL A 38 -22.63 4.86 11.78
N ASN A 39 -23.33 4.41 10.73
CA ASN A 39 -24.30 5.17 9.96
C ASN A 39 -23.80 6.58 9.57
N HIS A 40 -22.52 6.68 9.19
CA HIS A 40 -21.84 7.94 8.92
C HIS A 40 -21.32 7.99 7.49
N VAL A 41 -21.34 9.20 6.93
CA VAL A 41 -20.61 9.56 5.72
C VAL A 41 -19.24 10.08 6.13
N VAL A 42 -18.21 9.72 5.36
CA VAL A 42 -16.86 10.24 5.56
C VAL A 42 -16.89 11.78 5.41
N PRO A 43 -16.50 12.56 6.43
CA PRO A 43 -16.62 14.02 6.38
C PRO A 43 -15.70 14.67 5.36
N ASP A 44 -14.53 14.08 5.14
CA ASP A 44 -13.48 14.55 4.23
C ASP A 44 -12.85 13.34 3.51
N PRO A 45 -13.02 13.20 2.19
CA PRO A 45 -12.45 12.10 1.40
C PRO A 45 -10.93 12.00 1.51
N ASP A 46 -10.22 13.12 1.70
CA ASP A 46 -8.77 13.14 1.79
C ASP A 46 -8.27 12.59 3.14
N LYS A 47 -9.12 12.66 4.17
CA LYS A 47 -8.84 12.13 5.51
C LYS A 47 -9.53 10.80 5.79
N LYS A 48 -10.10 10.17 4.76
CA LYS A 48 -10.85 8.92 4.87
C LYS A 48 -10.11 7.81 5.62
N SER A 49 -8.82 7.61 5.31
CA SER A 49 -8.01 6.59 5.98
C SER A 49 -7.84 6.86 7.47
N GLU A 50 -7.59 8.11 7.87
CA GLU A 50 -7.45 8.50 9.28
C GLU A 50 -8.77 8.34 10.03
N TYR A 51 -9.87 8.75 9.41
CA TYR A 51 -11.20 8.61 9.96
C TYR A 51 -11.57 7.13 10.22
N LEU A 52 -11.32 6.24 9.26
CA LEU A 52 -11.60 4.81 9.40
C LEU A 52 -10.74 4.16 10.50
N ILE A 53 -9.49 4.59 10.66
CA ILE A 53 -8.61 4.12 11.74
C ILE A 53 -9.17 4.54 13.09
N GLU A 54 -9.58 5.80 13.26
CA GLU A 54 -10.16 6.28 14.52
C GLU A 54 -11.52 5.63 14.81
N LEU A 55 -12.34 5.34 13.80
CA LEU A 55 -13.56 4.54 13.97
C LEU A 55 -13.24 3.12 14.45
N MET A 56 -12.28 2.43 13.82
CA MET A 56 -11.89 1.08 14.22
C MET A 56 -11.30 1.07 15.65
N LYS A 57 -10.58 2.12 16.03
CA LYS A 57 -9.97 2.27 17.35
C LYS A 57 -10.99 2.27 18.48
N LYS A 58 -12.20 2.81 18.24
CA LYS A 58 -13.33 2.75 19.19
C LYS A 58 -13.80 1.32 19.46
N LYS A 59 -13.56 0.38 18.54
CA LYS A 59 -13.96 -1.04 18.64
C LYS A 59 -12.81 -1.94 19.07
N SER A 60 -11.62 -1.73 18.51
CA SER A 60 -10.45 -2.55 18.78
C SER A 60 -9.16 -1.79 18.47
N GLN A 61 -8.33 -1.59 19.50
CA GLN A 61 -6.99 -1.02 19.34
C GLN A 61 -6.13 -1.89 18.41
N ALA A 62 -6.20 -3.21 18.55
CA ALA A 62 -5.49 -4.15 17.68
C ALA A 62 -6.02 -4.09 16.24
N GLY A 63 -7.35 -4.03 16.07
CA GLY A 63 -7.99 -3.87 14.76
C GLY A 63 -7.56 -2.58 14.06
N ALA A 64 -7.46 -1.47 14.78
CA ALA A 64 -6.99 -0.20 14.24
C ALA A 64 -5.53 -0.28 13.76
N GLY A 65 -4.67 -0.96 14.53
CA GLY A 65 -3.29 -1.24 14.14
C GLY A 65 -3.21 -2.05 12.83
N MET A 66 -4.03 -3.10 12.71
CA MET A 66 -4.09 -3.94 11.50
C MET A 66 -4.63 -3.18 10.29
N LEU A 67 -5.63 -2.30 10.47
CA LEU A 67 -6.18 -1.46 9.42
C LEU A 67 -5.14 -0.46 8.91
N LYS A 68 -4.48 0.27 9.82
CA LYS A 68 -3.41 1.22 9.48
C LYS A 68 -2.30 0.53 8.70
N TYR A 69 -1.86 -0.64 9.15
CA TYR A 69 -0.84 -1.42 8.46
C TYR A 69 -1.27 -1.81 7.04
N SER A 70 -2.48 -2.34 6.89
CA SER A 70 -3.00 -2.80 5.58
C SER A 70 -3.11 -1.65 4.57
N LEU A 71 -3.54 -0.46 5.02
CA LEU A 71 -3.57 0.75 4.20
C LEU A 71 -2.16 1.18 3.76
N ASN A 72 -1.18 1.12 4.68
CA ASN A 72 0.21 1.43 4.35
C ASN A 72 0.80 0.47 3.32
N VAL A 73 0.54 -0.84 3.44
CA VAL A 73 0.98 -1.83 2.44
C VAL A 73 0.40 -1.53 1.07
N LEU A 74 -0.91 -1.26 1.00
CA LEU A 74 -1.56 -0.91 -0.27
C LEU A 74 -0.94 0.35 -0.90
N ASN A 75 -0.68 1.38 -0.10
CA ASN A 75 -0.02 2.60 -0.57
C ASN A 75 1.42 2.34 -1.05
N CYS A 76 2.20 1.56 -0.30
CA CYS A 76 3.55 1.19 -0.71
C CYS A 76 3.57 0.41 -2.03
N VAL A 77 2.64 -0.52 -2.24
CA VAL A 77 2.53 -1.26 -3.51
C VAL A 77 2.21 -0.31 -4.68
N ARG A 78 1.28 0.63 -4.48
CA ARG A 78 0.94 1.64 -5.51
C ARG A 78 2.13 2.52 -5.86
N VAL A 79 2.82 3.05 -4.85
CA VAL A 79 4.01 3.89 -5.02
C VAL A 79 5.11 3.08 -5.71
N TYR A 80 5.38 1.87 -5.25
CA TYR A 80 6.40 0.99 -5.83
C TYR A 80 6.18 0.79 -7.33
N ARG A 81 4.95 0.55 -7.78
CA ARG A 81 4.67 0.38 -9.21
C ARG A 81 4.91 1.62 -10.05
N VAL A 82 4.71 2.81 -9.49
CA VAL A 82 4.98 4.07 -10.19
C VAL A 82 6.48 4.40 -10.17
N VAL A 83 7.15 4.10 -9.07
CA VAL A 83 8.56 4.46 -8.84
C VAL A 83 9.53 3.46 -9.46
N LYS A 84 9.24 2.15 -9.41
CA LYS A 84 10.15 1.09 -9.88
C LYS A 84 10.60 1.29 -11.34
N PRO A 85 9.72 1.58 -12.31
CA PRO A 85 10.15 1.82 -13.69
C PRO A 85 11.08 3.03 -13.82
N LYS A 86 10.85 4.08 -13.02
CA LYS A 86 11.70 5.28 -13.00
C LYS A 86 13.06 4.98 -12.37
N SER A 87 13.08 4.24 -11.27
CA SER A 87 14.30 3.78 -10.62
C SER A 87 15.16 2.95 -11.57
N ASP A 88 14.55 1.99 -12.29
CA ASP A 88 15.24 1.15 -13.26
C ASP A 88 15.79 1.94 -14.45
N LEU A 89 15.10 3.00 -14.87
CA LEU A 89 15.61 3.93 -15.88
C LEU A 89 16.83 4.69 -15.37
N VAL A 90 16.79 5.23 -14.16
CA VAL A 90 17.92 5.95 -13.56
C VAL A 90 19.15 5.06 -13.45
N ILE A 91 18.99 3.81 -13.00
CA ILE A 91 20.10 2.86 -12.90
C ILE A 91 20.74 2.58 -14.27
N ARG A 92 19.92 2.41 -15.33
CA ARG A 92 20.43 2.21 -16.68
C ARG A 92 21.19 3.42 -17.22
N LEU A 93 20.61 4.61 -17.07
CA LEU A 93 21.24 5.86 -17.49
C LEU A 93 22.57 6.10 -16.76
N GLN A 94 22.65 5.79 -15.47
CA GLN A 94 23.90 5.87 -14.71
C GLN A 94 24.96 4.88 -15.25
N ALA A 95 24.57 3.66 -15.59
CA ALA A 95 25.48 2.67 -16.16
C ALA A 95 25.96 3.02 -17.58
N GLU A 96 25.11 3.67 -18.38
CA GLU A 96 25.46 4.19 -19.71
C GLU A 96 26.40 5.39 -19.61
N ALA A 97 26.09 6.36 -18.74
CA ALA A 97 26.95 7.53 -18.50
C ALA A 97 28.34 7.12 -18.01
N LYS A 98 28.42 6.11 -17.13
CA LYS A 98 29.69 5.55 -16.68
C LYS A 98 30.48 4.95 -17.84
N ARG A 99 29.87 4.10 -18.66
CA ARG A 99 30.52 3.50 -19.84
C ARG A 99 31.04 4.55 -20.83
N ALA A 100 30.22 5.55 -21.14
CA ALA A 100 30.63 6.64 -22.03
C ALA A 100 31.80 7.46 -21.45
N THR A 101 31.86 7.62 -20.12
CA THR A 101 32.99 8.28 -19.45
C THR A 101 34.25 7.42 -19.51
N ASP A 102 34.11 6.11 -19.31
CA ASP A 102 35.23 5.16 -19.38
C ASP A 102 35.79 5.05 -20.82
N GLU A 103 34.96 5.19 -21.86
CA GLU A 103 35.39 5.19 -23.27
C GLU A 103 36.08 6.50 -23.72
N LEU A 104 35.88 7.60 -23.00
CA LEU A 104 36.49 8.91 -23.26
C LEU A 104 37.87 9.11 -22.62
N ASN A 105 38.24 8.25 -21.68
CA ASN A 105 39.53 8.27 -20.96
C ASN A 105 40.49 7.19 -21.50
#